data_AF-A0A816YY92-F1
#
_entry.id   AF-A0A816YY92-F1
#
_cell.length_a   1.000
_cell.length_b   1.000
_cell.length_c   1.000
_cell.angle_alpha   90.00
_cell.angle_beta   90.00
_cell.angle_gamma   90.00
#
_symmetry.space_group_name_H-M   'P 1'
#
loop_
_entity.id
_entity.type
_entity.pdbx_description
1 polymer ?
#
loop_
_entity_poly.entity_id
_entity_poly.type
_entity_poly.pdbx_seq_one_letter_code
_entity_poly.pdbx_strand_id
1 'polypeptide(L)'
;MVNKLPRLRRPRNFHVRVIQYEADHALDDHSLVLLIVFVIKDELRRETLQYSRENLEKEPQIMELRNQCRIIRTSELATAQEKLNELEKRKRSSSSTLLVLFFINHKAMNQVDEECEALQEKFLEKEIDTSPFVHKYKNLRTTYHKRALNHLSAKTSTMC
;
A
#
# COMPACT_ATOMS: atom_id res chain seq x y z
N MET A 1 -85.88 -39.35 -32.20
CA MET A 1 -85.37 -40.39 -31.29
C MET A 1 -84.48 -39.71 -30.26
N VAL A 2 -84.92 -39.61 -29.00
CA VAL A 2 -84.20 -38.88 -27.95
C VAL A 2 -83.22 -39.83 -27.26
N ASN A 3 -81.92 -39.59 -27.44
CA ASN A 3 -80.84 -40.34 -26.78
C ASN A 3 -80.94 -40.12 -25.26
N LYS A 4 -81.34 -41.16 -24.52
CA LYS A 4 -81.31 -41.15 -23.05
C LYS A 4 -79.85 -41.22 -22.60
N LEU A 5 -79.35 -40.10 -22.05
CA LEU A 5 -78.09 -40.06 -21.32
C LEU A 5 -78.09 -41.15 -20.22
N PRO A 6 -77.00 -41.92 -20.05
CA PRO A 6 -76.93 -42.97 -19.05
C PRO A 6 -77.06 -42.36 -17.65
N ARG A 7 -78.01 -42.89 -16.87
CA ARG A 7 -78.25 -42.47 -15.49
C ARG A 7 -77.00 -42.76 -14.66
N LEU A 8 -76.26 -41.72 -14.30
CA LEU A 8 -75.18 -41.81 -13.31
C LEU A 8 -75.78 -42.40 -12.03
N ARG A 9 -75.26 -43.57 -11.60
CA ARG A 9 -75.65 -44.20 -10.34
C ARG A 9 -75.39 -43.19 -9.23
N ARG A 10 -76.43 -42.85 -8.45
CA ARG A 10 -76.23 -42.05 -7.23
C ARG A 10 -75.21 -42.79 -6.37
N PRO A 11 -74.08 -42.16 -6.01
CA PRO A 11 -73.08 -42.82 -5.17
C PRO A 11 -73.77 -43.28 -3.88
N ARG A 12 -73.51 -44.53 -3.47
CA ARG A 12 -74.00 -45.04 -2.18
C ARG A 12 -73.52 -44.07 -1.10
N ASN A 13 -74.36 -43.78 -0.09
CA ASN A 13 -74.05 -42.84 1.00
C ASN A 13 -72.64 -42.99 1.60
N PHE A 14 -72.05 -44.19 1.53
CA PHE A 14 -70.68 -44.48 1.93
C PHE A 14 -69.61 -43.76 1.10
N HIS A 15 -69.73 -43.72 -0.23
CA HIS A 15 -68.76 -43.01 -1.10
C HIS A 15 -68.81 -41.50 -0.89
N VAL A 16 -70.01 -40.94 -0.69
CA VAL A 16 -70.15 -39.50 -0.38
C VAL A 16 -69.48 -39.17 0.95
N ARG A 17 -69.63 -40.02 1.98
CA ARG A 17 -68.96 -39.84 3.27
C ARG A 17 -67.43 -39.96 3.21
N VAL A 18 -66.89 -40.88 2.42
CA VAL A 18 -65.43 -41.04 2.28
C VAL A 18 -64.82 -39.82 1.60
N ILE A 19 -65.41 -39.34 0.50
CA ILE A 19 -64.93 -38.14 -0.19
C ILE A 19 -65.03 -36.90 0.71
N GLN A 20 -66.09 -36.81 1.51
CA GLN A 20 -66.28 -35.70 2.44
C GLN A 20 -65.26 -35.75 3.58
N TYR A 21 -64.98 -36.94 4.14
CA TYR A 21 -63.93 -37.13 5.14
C TYR A 21 -62.53 -36.80 4.59
N GLU A 22 -62.20 -37.23 3.37
CA GLU A 22 -60.92 -36.90 2.72
C GLU A 22 -60.80 -35.41 2.40
N ALA A 23 -61.88 -34.76 1.98
CA ALA A 23 -61.90 -33.32 1.74
C ALA A 23 -61.75 -32.52 3.05
N ASP A 24 -62.42 -32.94 4.12
CA ASP A 24 -62.30 -32.32 5.45
C ASP A 24 -60.87 -32.49 6.01
N HIS A 25 -60.26 -33.67 5.84
CA HIS A 25 -58.86 -33.91 6.25
C HIS A 25 -57.85 -33.08 5.43
N ALA A 26 -58.06 -32.94 4.13
CA ALA A 26 -57.19 -32.12 3.27
C ALA A 26 -57.32 -30.62 3.56
N LEU A 27 -58.51 -30.15 3.96
CA LEU A 27 -58.73 -28.78 4.42
C LEU A 27 -58.04 -28.51 5.77
N ASP A 28 -58.04 -29.49 6.67
CA ASP A 28 -57.31 -29.43 7.94
C ASP A 28 -55.78 -29.40 7.73
N ASP A 29 -55.25 -30.23 6.84
CA ASP A 29 -53.82 -30.23 6.49
C ASP A 29 -53.40 -28.89 5.84
N HIS A 30 -54.21 -28.35 4.93
CA HIS A 30 -53.93 -27.06 4.31
C HIS A 30 -54.02 -25.89 5.31
N SER A 31 -54.92 -25.98 6.30
CA SER A 31 -55.01 -25.02 7.40
C SER A 31 -53.79 -25.09 8.33
N LEU A 32 -53.27 -26.29 8.60
CA LEU A 32 -52.07 -26.50 9.39
C LEU A 32 -50.84 -25.91 8.70
N VAL A 33 -50.68 -26.13 7.39
CA VAL A 33 -49.59 -25.54 6.59
C VAL A 33 -49.67 -24.01 6.60
N LEU A 34 -50.86 -23.43 6.45
CA LEU A 34 -51.05 -21.98 6.52
C LEU A 34 -50.69 -21.41 7.90
N LEU A 35 -51.04 -22.11 8.98
CA LEU A 35 -50.67 -21.72 10.34
C LEU A 35 -49.16 -21.75 10.55
N ILE A 36 -48.47 -22.81 10.08
CA ILE A 36 -47.00 -22.93 10.16
C ILE A 36 -46.33 -21.79 9.38
N VAL A 37 -46.77 -21.53 8.16
CA VAL A 37 -46.23 -20.42 7.33
C VAL A 37 -46.46 -19.08 8.00
N PHE A 38 -47.63 -18.87 8.64
CA PHE A 38 -47.92 -17.65 9.38
C PHE A 38 -46.98 -17.47 10.58
N VAL A 39 -46.78 -18.50 11.39
CA VAL A 39 -45.90 -18.48 12.56
C VAL A 39 -44.46 -18.18 12.15
N ILE A 40 -43.92 -18.91 11.16
CA ILE A 40 -42.55 -18.71 10.66
C ILE A 40 -42.39 -17.29 10.12
N LYS A 41 -43.38 -16.79 9.36
CA LYS A 41 -43.33 -15.43 8.81
C LYS A 41 -43.34 -14.37 9.91
N ASP A 42 -44.09 -14.58 10.99
CA ASP A 42 -44.14 -13.64 12.11
C ASP A 42 -42.84 -13.66 12.92
N GLU A 43 -42.28 -14.85 13.16
CA GLU A 43 -40.98 -15.03 13.83
C GLU A 43 -39.84 -14.35 13.05
N LEU A 44 -39.75 -14.62 11.74
CA LEU A 44 -38.78 -13.96 10.86
C LEU A 44 -38.92 -12.43 10.86
N ARG A 45 -40.15 -11.92 10.90
CA ARG A 45 -40.40 -10.46 10.99
C ARG A 45 -39.88 -9.89 12.31
N ARG A 46 -40.13 -10.57 13.43
CA ARG A 46 -39.64 -10.14 14.74
C ARG A 46 -38.12 -10.15 14.81
N GLU A 47 -37.48 -11.22 14.35
CA GLU A 47 -36.01 -11.33 14.31
C GLU A 47 -35.40 -10.25 13.42
N THR A 48 -35.95 -10.04 12.22
CA THR A 48 -35.47 -9.01 11.29
C THR A 48 -35.55 -7.62 11.92
N LEU A 49 -36.65 -7.31 12.62
CA LEU A 49 -36.81 -6.05 13.34
C LEU A 49 -35.81 -5.90 14.49
N GLN A 50 -35.57 -6.96 15.25
CA GLN A 50 -34.61 -6.97 16.34
C GLN A 50 -33.19 -6.71 15.83
N TYR A 51 -32.72 -7.46 14.82
CA TYR A 51 -31.41 -7.23 14.22
C TYR A 51 -31.28 -5.83 13.60
N SER A 52 -32.35 -5.30 12.98
CA SER A 52 -32.32 -3.95 12.42
C SER A 52 -32.11 -2.89 13.51
N ARG A 53 -32.73 -3.06 14.68
CA ARG A 53 -32.54 -2.15 15.82
C ARG A 53 -31.13 -2.26 16.38
N GLU A 54 -30.66 -3.48 16.65
CA GLU A 54 -29.32 -3.72 17.18
C GLU A 54 -28.22 -3.21 16.25
N ASN A 55 -28.41 -3.34 14.94
CA ASN A 55 -27.48 -2.80 13.95
C ASN A 55 -27.49 -1.27 13.98
N LEU A 56 -28.67 -0.65 14.02
CA LEU A 56 -28.80 0.81 14.10
C LEU A 56 -28.16 1.39 15.36
N GLU A 57 -28.24 0.68 16.49
CA GLU A 57 -27.58 1.06 17.75
C GLU A 57 -26.05 0.98 17.65
N LYS A 58 -25.50 0.10 16.81
CA LYS A 58 -24.04 -0.07 16.61
C LYS A 58 -23.45 0.90 15.58
N GLU A 59 -24.26 1.43 14.66
CA GLU A 59 -23.83 2.43 13.66
C GLU A 59 -22.99 3.59 14.24
N PRO A 60 -23.38 4.27 15.35
CA PRO A 60 -22.57 5.36 15.91
C PRO A 60 -21.19 4.90 16.37
N GLN A 61 -21.07 3.70 16.97
CA GLN A 61 -19.79 3.15 17.41
C GLN A 61 -18.89 2.80 16.22
N ILE A 62 -19.47 2.23 15.15
CA ILE A 62 -18.76 1.92 13.91
C ILE A 62 -18.23 3.20 13.25
N MET A 63 -19.05 4.26 13.23
CA MET A 63 -18.65 5.55 12.67
C MET A 63 -17.50 6.18 13.45
N GLU A 64 -17.54 6.12 14.79
CA GLU A 64 -16.48 6.64 15.65
C GLU A 64 -15.16 5.89 15.43
N LEU A 65 -15.19 4.55 15.42
CA LEU A 65 -14.01 3.73 15.12
C LEU A 65 -13.43 4.03 13.73
N ARG A 66 -14.29 4.22 12.72
CA ARG A 66 -13.84 4.63 11.38
C ARG A 66 -13.15 5.99 11.40
N ASN A 67 -13.69 6.95 12.15
CA ASN A 67 -13.08 8.28 12.30
C ASN A 67 -11.71 8.19 13.00
N GLN A 68 -11.61 7.40 14.08
CA GLN A 68 -10.34 7.17 14.78
C GLN A 68 -9.30 6.53 13.87
N CYS A 69 -9.66 5.45 13.16
CA CYS A 69 -8.78 4.81 12.19
C CYS A 69 -8.33 5.79 11.09
N ARG A 70 -9.23 6.67 10.64
CA ARG A 70 -8.89 7.71 9.66
C ARG A 70 -7.87 8.69 10.26
N ILE A 71 -8.10 9.19 11.46
CA ILE A 71 -7.20 10.12 12.14
C ILE A 71 -5.81 9.50 12.29
N ILE A 72 -5.73 8.28 12.84
CA ILE A 72 -4.47 7.54 13.02
C ILE A 72 -3.75 7.38 11.68
N ARG A 73 -4.44 6.88 10.66
CA ARG A 73 -3.85 6.73 9.33
C ARG A 73 -3.31 8.05 8.78
N THR A 74 -4.05 9.14 8.94
CA THR A 74 -3.63 10.45 8.43
C THR A 74 -2.49 11.06 9.24
N SER A 75 -2.48 10.91 10.56
CA SER A 75 -1.43 11.45 11.41
C SER A 75 -0.13 10.66 11.26
N GLU A 76 -0.20 9.33 11.25
CA GLU A 76 0.95 8.46 10.99
C GLU A 76 1.54 8.71 9.60
N LEU A 77 0.68 8.84 8.59
CA LEU A 77 1.13 9.17 7.23
C LEU A 77 1.79 10.54 7.18
N ALA A 78 1.23 11.55 7.84
CA ALA A 78 1.82 12.89 7.90
C ALA A 78 3.21 12.85 8.59
N THR A 79 3.33 12.17 9.72
CA THR A 79 4.61 12.03 10.44
C THR A 79 5.65 11.25 9.62
N ALA A 80 5.23 10.18 8.93
CA ALA A 80 6.12 9.43 8.05
C ALA A 80 6.60 10.28 6.87
N GLN A 81 5.69 11.07 6.29
CA GLN A 81 6.01 11.97 5.18
C GLN A 81 6.97 13.09 5.60
N GLU A 82 6.78 13.66 6.79
CA GLU A 82 7.70 14.67 7.34
C GLU A 82 9.11 14.11 7.54
N LYS A 83 9.24 12.94 8.17
CA LYS A 83 10.52 12.24 8.34
C LYS A 83 11.19 11.93 6.99
N LEU A 84 10.42 11.49 6.00
CA LEU A 84 10.93 11.24 4.66
C LEU A 84 11.48 12.53 4.03
N ASN A 85 10.72 13.62 4.12
CA ASN A 85 11.14 14.92 3.58
C ASN A 85 12.42 15.44 4.25
N GLU A 86 12.56 15.28 5.56
CA GLU A 86 13.79 15.62 6.30
C GLU A 86 14.99 14.81 5.83
N LEU A 87 14.84 13.49 5.67
CA LEU A 87 15.88 12.60 5.18
C LEU A 87 16.28 12.95 3.75
N GLU A 88 15.31 13.24 2.88
CA GLU A 88 15.60 13.70 1.52
C GLU A 88 16.34 15.03 1.49
N LYS A 89 15.96 15.99 2.34
CA LYS A 89 16.65 17.27 2.46
C LYS A 89 18.10 17.06 2.91
N ARG A 90 18.33 16.18 3.89
CA ARG A 90 19.67 15.81 4.36
C ARG A 90 20.48 15.08 3.28
N LYS A 91 19.85 14.21 2.49
CA LYS A 91 20.49 13.54 1.34
C LYS A 91 20.90 14.56 0.28
N ARG A 92 20.01 15.49 -0.09
CA ARG A 92 20.29 16.56 -1.07
C ARG A 92 21.43 17.45 -0.61
N SER A 93 21.44 17.88 0.67
CA SER A 93 22.54 18.70 1.19
C SER A 93 23.87 17.93 1.22
N SER A 94 23.86 16.69 1.68
CA SER A 94 25.07 15.84 1.70
C SER A 94 25.61 15.61 0.28
N SER A 95 24.74 15.33 -0.68
CA SER A 95 25.09 15.19 -2.09
C SER A 95 25.67 16.48 -2.67
N SER A 96 25.09 17.64 -2.36
CA SER A 96 25.63 18.93 -2.80
C SER A 96 27.04 19.19 -2.24
N THR A 97 27.30 18.86 -0.98
CA THR A 97 28.63 19.01 -0.39
C THR A 97 29.65 18.08 -1.05
N LEU A 98 29.27 16.84 -1.34
CA LEU A 98 30.13 15.87 -2.04
C LEU A 98 30.47 16.34 -3.46
N LEU A 99 29.50 16.89 -4.19
CA LEU A 99 29.73 17.47 -5.53
C LEU A 99 30.69 18.66 -5.50
N VAL A 100 30.54 19.57 -4.53
CA VAL A 100 31.45 20.70 -4.34
C VAL A 100 32.86 20.20 -4.03
N LEU A 101 32.99 19.23 -3.11
CA LEU A 101 34.28 18.65 -2.74
C LEU A 101 34.94 17.95 -3.93
N PHE A 102 34.17 17.25 -4.76
CA PHE A 102 34.64 16.62 -5.99
C PHE A 102 35.26 17.65 -6.93
N PHE A 103 34.54 18.74 -7.22
CA PHE A 103 35.02 19.80 -8.11
C PHE A 103 36.28 20.49 -7.58
N ILE A 104 36.31 20.80 -6.28
CA ILE A 104 37.48 21.43 -5.65
C ILE A 104 38.70 20.50 -5.72
N ASN A 105 38.54 19.21 -5.43
CA ASN A 105 39.65 18.25 -5.52
C ASN A 105 40.16 18.12 -6.96
N HIS A 106 39.26 18.01 -7.94
CA HIS A 106 39.63 17.93 -9.35
C HIS A 106 40.42 19.17 -9.80
N LYS A 107 39.93 20.37 -9.48
CA LYS A 107 40.64 21.62 -9.80
C LYS A 107 42.02 21.68 -9.14
N ALA A 108 42.09 21.32 -7.86
CA ALA A 108 43.34 21.34 -7.10
C ALA A 108 44.34 20.26 -7.57
N MET A 109 43.88 19.16 -8.17
CA MET A 109 44.76 18.20 -8.83
C MET A 109 45.42 18.80 -10.06
N ASN A 110 44.63 19.40 -10.95
CA ASN A 110 45.13 20.02 -12.18
C ASN A 110 46.17 21.10 -11.88
N GLN A 111 45.91 21.94 -10.88
CA GLN A 111 46.87 22.95 -10.45
C GLN A 111 48.21 22.35 -9.99
N VAL A 112 48.18 21.24 -9.24
CA VAL A 112 49.43 20.57 -8.82
C VAL A 112 50.17 19.95 -10.00
N ASP A 113 49.43 19.51 -11.03
CA ASP A 113 50.03 18.98 -12.25
C ASP A 113 50.71 20.09 -13.06
N GLU A 114 50.04 21.24 -13.21
CA GLU A 114 50.64 22.45 -13.80
C GLU A 114 51.89 22.91 -13.01
N GLU A 115 51.85 22.89 -11.67
CA GLU A 115 53.02 23.18 -10.83
C GLU A 115 54.15 22.16 -11.01
N CYS A 116 53.83 20.88 -11.28
CA CYS A 116 54.83 19.87 -11.60
C CYS A 116 55.49 20.14 -12.96
N GLU A 117 54.71 20.52 -13.96
CA GLU A 117 55.21 20.87 -15.30
C GLU A 117 56.14 22.08 -15.23
N ALA A 118 55.73 23.16 -14.55
CA ALA A 118 56.55 24.34 -14.36
C ALA A 118 57.85 24.04 -13.57
N LEU A 119 57.78 23.17 -12.56
CA LEU A 119 58.98 22.74 -11.83
C LEU A 119 59.94 21.93 -12.72
N GLN A 120 59.39 21.11 -13.62
CA GLN A 120 60.17 20.30 -14.54
C GLN A 120 60.84 21.16 -15.62
N GLU A 121 60.17 22.18 -16.13
CA GLU A 121 60.75 23.18 -17.04
C GLU A 121 61.96 23.87 -16.41
N LYS A 122 61.83 24.38 -15.18
CA LYS A 122 62.95 25.00 -14.44
C LYS A 122 64.15 24.10 -14.26
N PHE A 123 63.92 22.79 -14.09
CA PHE A 123 65.01 21.81 -13.99
C PHE A 123 65.72 21.61 -15.34
N LEU A 124 64.97 21.57 -16.45
CA LEU A 124 65.53 21.48 -17.80
C LEU A 124 66.33 22.73 -18.18
N GLU A 125 65.88 23.91 -17.75
CA GLU A 125 66.58 25.19 -17.89
C GLU A 125 67.77 25.34 -16.94
N LYS A 126 68.01 24.34 -16.07
CA LYS A 126 69.07 24.31 -15.05
C LYS A 126 68.96 25.44 -14.02
N GLU A 127 67.77 26.01 -13.82
CA GLU A 127 67.49 27.01 -12.78
C GLU A 127 67.45 26.40 -11.37
N ILE A 128 67.28 25.08 -11.27
CA ILE A 128 67.21 24.34 -10.00
C ILE A 128 68.13 23.13 -10.04
N ASP A 129 68.85 22.90 -8.95
CA ASP A 129 69.71 21.73 -8.79
C ASP A 129 68.90 20.45 -8.57
N THR A 130 69.54 19.30 -8.82
CA THR A 130 68.93 17.97 -8.79
C THR A 130 68.32 17.64 -7.43
N SER A 131 69.03 17.94 -6.33
CA SER A 131 68.54 17.64 -4.98
C SER A 131 67.23 18.37 -4.62
N PRO A 132 67.14 19.71 -4.73
CA PRO A 132 65.90 20.44 -4.46
C PRO A 132 64.78 20.12 -5.47
N PHE A 133 65.11 19.80 -6.73
CA PHE A 133 64.13 19.33 -7.71
C PHE A 133 63.46 18.03 -7.26
N VAL A 134 64.25 16.98 -6.99
CA VAL A 134 63.72 15.66 -6.60
C VAL A 134 62.83 15.76 -5.36
N HIS A 135 63.27 16.54 -4.36
CA HIS A 135 62.49 16.75 -3.14
C HIS A 135 61.14 17.45 -3.42
N LYS A 136 61.14 18.56 -4.17
CA LYS A 136 59.90 19.30 -4.49
C LYS A 136 58.97 18.48 -5.37
N TYR A 137 59.49 17.84 -6.41
CA TYR A 137 58.71 17.05 -7.35
C TYR A 137 58.01 15.87 -6.66
N LYS A 138 58.73 15.15 -5.80
CA LYS A 138 58.15 14.06 -5.00
C LYS A 138 56.99 14.55 -4.14
N ASN A 139 57.11 15.72 -3.51
CA ASN A 139 56.05 16.28 -2.66
C ASN A 139 54.82 16.68 -3.47
N LEU A 140 55.01 17.30 -4.63
CA LEU A 140 53.91 17.66 -5.54
C LEU A 140 53.19 16.40 -6.03
N ARG A 141 53.91 15.39 -6.54
CA ARG A 141 53.31 14.13 -6.99
C ARG A 141 52.58 13.37 -5.88
N THR A 142 53.15 13.34 -4.67
CA THR A 142 52.47 12.75 -3.50
C THR A 142 51.14 13.46 -3.21
N THR A 143 51.12 14.79 -3.31
CA THR A 143 49.92 15.60 -3.10
C THR A 143 48.87 15.35 -4.19
N TYR A 144 49.30 15.30 -5.45
CA TYR A 144 48.44 14.95 -6.59
C TYR A 144 47.76 13.60 -6.37
N HIS A 145 48.54 12.55 -6.07
CA HIS A 145 47.99 11.19 -5.90
C HIS A 145 47.04 11.10 -4.71
N LYS A 146 47.33 11.78 -3.59
CA LYS A 146 46.38 11.86 -2.46
C LYS A 146 45.05 12.47 -2.89
N ARG A 147 45.06 13.57 -3.66
CA ARG A 147 43.84 14.20 -4.18
C ARG A 147 43.12 13.31 -5.21
N ALA A 148 43.87 12.60 -6.05
CA ALA A 148 43.32 11.65 -7.02
C ALA A 148 42.53 10.52 -6.35
N LEU A 149 43.07 9.96 -5.26
CA LEU A 149 42.38 8.94 -4.47
C LEU A 149 41.11 9.50 -3.82
N ASN A 150 41.16 10.72 -3.27
CA ASN A 150 39.98 11.38 -2.69
C ASN A 150 38.90 11.65 -3.74
N HIS A 151 39.29 12.13 -4.92
CA HIS A 151 38.39 12.36 -6.05
C HIS A 151 37.73 11.06 -6.52
N LEU A 152 38.49 9.96 -6.62
CA LEU A 152 37.97 8.65 -6.98
C LEU A 152 36.99 8.12 -5.93
N SER A 153 37.30 8.28 -4.64
CA SER A 153 36.41 7.92 -3.53
C SER A 153 35.11 8.73 -3.59
N ALA A 154 35.17 10.04 -3.84
CA ALA A 154 33.98 10.86 -4.00
C ALA A 154 33.13 10.40 -5.20
N LYS A 155 33.77 10.11 -6.35
CA LYS A 155 33.08 9.64 -7.57
C LYS A 155 32.34 8.32 -7.34
N THR A 156 32.99 7.37 -6.69
CA THR A 156 32.40 6.05 -6.40
C THR A 156 31.25 6.14 -5.38
N SER A 157 31.38 7.00 -4.36
CA SER A 157 30.31 7.25 -3.39
C SER A 157 29.09 7.95 -4.00
N THR A 158 29.23 8.74 -5.07
CA THR A 158 28.09 9.35 -5.78
C THR A 158 27.36 8.40 -6.73
N MET A 159 27.97 7.26 -7.10
CA MET A 159 27.37 6.27 -8.02
C MET A 159 26.60 5.14 -7.31
N CYS A 160 26.66 5.06 -5.98
CA CYS A 160 25.84 4.17 -5.15
C CYS A 160 24.65 4.92 -4.54
#